data_AF-A0A8R2JV07-F1
#
_entry.id   AF-A0A8R2JV07-F1
#
_cell.length_a   1.000
_cell.length_b   1.000
_cell.length_c   1.000
_cell.angle_alpha   90.00
_cell.angle_beta   90.00
_cell.angle_gamma   90.00
#
_symmetry.space_group_name_H-M   'P 1'
#
loop_
_entity.id
_entity.type
_entity.pdbx_description
1 polymer ?
#
loop_
_entity_poly.entity_id
_entity_poly.type
_entity_poly.pdbx_seq_one_letter_code
_entity_poly.pdbx_strand_id
1 'polypeptide(L)'
;MKDGFITHIKSHTELQDTVTRRKEKYAQLGATLQPLIIIVGPNCNSISQYFVLVDDTFYVLNSILSSVDCCFKIIHALNLQYPVESLPIWSFVQKGFYKIKTPWDTEYVCVNSLLSDLGI
;
A
#
# COMPACT_ATOMS: atom_id res chain seq x y z
N MET A 1 5.47 -10.84 5.30
CA MET A 1 4.06 -10.94 5.71
C MET A 1 3.22 -10.94 4.43
N LYS A 2 2.33 -11.92 4.22
CA LYS A 2 1.42 -11.89 3.05
C LYS A 2 0.52 -10.65 3.17
N ASP A 3 0.27 -9.97 2.05
CA ASP A 3 -0.66 -8.83 1.91
C ASP A 3 -0.24 -7.48 2.54
N GLY A 4 1.01 -7.29 2.94
CA GLY A 4 1.48 -6.03 3.57
C GLY A 4 1.54 -4.80 2.65
N PHE A 5 1.56 -5.01 1.34
CA PHE A 5 1.62 -3.94 0.32
C PHE A 5 0.29 -3.80 -0.44
N ILE A 6 -0.20 -4.92 -0.98
CA ILE A 6 -1.49 -5.02 -1.67
C ILE A 6 -2.27 -6.15 -1.02
N THR A 7 -3.51 -5.88 -0.63
CA THR A 7 -4.42 -6.87 -0.05
C THR A 7 -5.29 -7.48 -1.12
N HIS A 8 -5.16 -8.79 -1.35
CA HIS A 8 -6.03 -9.49 -2.28
C HIS A 8 -7.12 -10.26 -1.51
N ILE A 9 -8.38 -10.00 -1.86
CA ILE A 9 -9.53 -10.74 -1.34
C ILE A 9 -10.28 -11.40 -2.49
N LYS A 10 -10.93 -12.55 -2.22
CA LYS A 10 -11.52 -13.35 -3.29
C LYS A 10 -12.84 -12.79 -3.81
N SER A 11 -13.59 -12.15 -2.92
CA SER A 11 -14.92 -11.62 -3.19
C SER A 11 -15.19 -10.37 -2.36
N HIS A 12 -16.14 -9.57 -2.81
CA HIS A 12 -16.57 -8.38 -2.08
C HIS A 12 -17.15 -8.68 -0.70
N THR A 13 -17.66 -9.90 -0.48
CA THR A 13 -18.18 -10.34 0.83
C THR A 13 -17.09 -10.40 1.90
N GLU A 14 -15.83 -10.60 1.52
CA GLU A 14 -14.68 -10.63 2.45
C GLU A 14 -14.16 -9.22 2.80
N LEU A 15 -14.67 -8.17 2.14
CA LEU A 15 -14.11 -6.82 2.22
C LEU A 15 -14.21 -6.24 3.64
N GLN A 16 -15.42 -6.22 4.20
CA GLN A 16 -15.66 -5.63 5.52
C GLN A 16 -14.90 -6.38 6.61
N ASP A 17 -14.98 -7.72 6.61
CA ASP A 17 -14.26 -8.56 7.58
C ASP A 17 -12.75 -8.36 7.51
N THR A 18 -12.19 -8.23 6.30
CA THR A 18 -10.76 -7.97 6.09
C THR A 18 -10.34 -6.61 6.62
N VAL A 19 -11.15 -5.58 6.38
CA VAL A 19 -10.87 -4.21 6.85
C VAL A 19 -10.97 -4.14 8.37
N THR A 20 -12.02 -4.68 8.97
CA THR A 20 -12.22 -4.71 10.43
C THR A 20 -11.06 -5.43 11.11
N ARG A 21 -10.69 -6.63 10.64
CA ARG A 21 -9.57 -7.39 11.18
C ARG A 21 -8.24 -6.61 11.10
N ARG A 22 -8.02 -5.86 10.02
CA ARG A 22 -6.82 -5.01 9.90
C ARG A 22 -6.84 -3.84 10.87
N LYS A 23 -7.97 -3.14 11.00
CA LYS A 23 -8.13 -2.03 11.95
C LYS A 23 -7.88 -2.50 13.39
N GLU A 24 -8.48 -3.62 13.79
CA GLU A 24 -8.29 -4.20 15.12
C GLU A 24 -6.83 -4.57 15.39
N LYS A 25 -6.16 -5.20 14.42
CA LYS A 25 -4.73 -5.55 14.53
C LYS A 25 -3.86 -4.31 14.75
N TYR A 26 -4.08 -3.23 13.99
CA TYR A 26 -3.32 -1.99 14.16
C TYR A 26 -3.66 -1.30 15.48
N ALA A 27 -4.93 -1.28 15.88
CA ALA A 27 -5.37 -0.73 17.17
C ALA A 27 -4.73 -1.45 18.37
N GLN A 28 -4.62 -2.79 18.32
CA GLN A 28 -3.91 -3.58 19.34
C GLN A 28 -2.41 -3.24 19.44
N LEU A 29 -1.81 -2.74 18.35
CA LEU A 29 -0.43 -2.28 18.30
C LEU A 29 -0.28 -0.78 18.64
N GLY A 30 -1.37 -0.10 19.04
CA GLY A 30 -1.36 1.33 19.32
C GLY A 30 -1.12 2.19 18.08
N ALA A 31 -1.40 1.67 16.88
CA ALA A 31 -1.16 2.32 15.61
C ALA A 31 -2.47 2.53 14.83
N THR A 32 -2.48 3.52 13.95
CA THR A 32 -3.58 3.75 13.01
C THR A 32 -3.31 2.99 11.72
N LEU A 33 -4.35 2.35 11.18
CA LEU A 33 -4.28 1.73 9.86
C LEU A 33 -4.00 2.80 8.80
N GLN A 34 -2.83 2.71 8.15
CA GLN A 34 -2.47 3.62 7.07
C GLN A 34 -3.24 3.27 5.79
N PRO A 35 -3.32 4.19 4.80
CA PRO A 35 -3.94 3.91 3.51
C PRO A 35 -3.44 2.60 2.92
N LEU A 36 -4.37 1.77 2.43
CA LEU A 36 -4.02 0.44 1.92
C LEU A 36 -4.77 0.11 0.63
N ILE A 37 -4.07 -0.61 -0.25
CA ILE A 37 -4.61 -1.05 -1.53
C ILE A 37 -5.31 -2.39 -1.34
N ILE A 38 -6.55 -2.48 -1.82
CA ILE A 38 -7.33 -3.72 -1.83
C ILE A 38 -7.69 -4.06 -3.26
N ILE A 39 -7.43 -5.29 -3.68
CA ILE A 39 -7.87 -5.83 -4.96
C ILE A 39 -8.80 -7.01 -4.73
N VAL A 40 -9.85 -7.08 -5.53
CA VAL A 40 -10.90 -8.10 -5.40
C VAL A 40 -10.94 -8.94 -6.65
N GLY A 41 -10.92 -10.26 -6.48
CA GLY A 41 -11.06 -11.21 -7.58
C GLY A 41 -10.75 -12.63 -7.13
N PRO A 42 -11.22 -13.67 -7.84
CA PRO A 42 -10.94 -15.05 -7.45
C PRO A 42 -9.44 -15.39 -7.38
N ASN A 43 -8.60 -14.69 -8.16
CA ASN A 43 -7.15 -14.85 -8.20
C ASN A 43 -6.46 -13.64 -8.87
N CYS A 44 -5.13 -13.58 -8.82
CA CYS A 44 -4.33 -12.50 -9.40
C CYS A 44 -4.46 -12.31 -10.92
N ASN A 45 -4.93 -13.32 -11.66
CA ASN A 45 -5.15 -13.23 -13.11
C ASN A 45 -6.57 -12.75 -13.46
N SER A 46 -7.43 -12.58 -12.46
CA SER A 46 -8.85 -12.25 -12.65
C SER A 46 -9.30 -11.31 -11.55
N ILE A 47 -8.86 -10.05 -11.64
CA ILE A 47 -9.24 -8.99 -10.71
C ILE A 47 -10.46 -8.25 -11.27
N SER A 48 -11.50 -8.10 -10.45
CA SER A 48 -12.75 -7.42 -10.79
C SER A 48 -12.83 -5.99 -10.25
N GLN A 49 -12.17 -5.68 -9.14
CA GLN A 49 -12.21 -4.35 -8.53
C GLN A 49 -10.88 -3.98 -7.89
N TYR A 50 -10.59 -2.67 -7.89
CA TYR A 50 -9.42 -2.07 -7.26
C TYR A 50 -9.87 -0.94 -6.35
N PHE A 51 -9.36 -0.94 -5.11
CA PHE A 51 -9.68 0.04 -4.10
C PHE A 51 -8.43 0.59 -3.44
N VAL A 52 -8.50 1.86 -3.05
CA VAL A 52 -7.66 2.41 -1.98
C VAL A 52 -8.57 2.73 -0.81
N LEU A 53 -8.30 2.14 0.34
CA LEU A 53 -9.00 2.44 1.58
C LEU A 53 -8.22 3.52 2.34
N VAL A 54 -8.92 4.58 2.73
CA VAL A 54 -8.43 5.60 3.66
C VAL A 54 -9.46 5.74 4.77
N ASP A 55 -9.08 5.39 5.99
CA ASP A 55 -9.98 5.25 7.14
C ASP A 55 -11.20 4.36 6.83
N ASP A 56 -12.37 4.95 6.56
CA ASP A 56 -13.64 4.28 6.24
C ASP A 56 -14.12 4.56 4.81
N THR A 57 -13.30 5.27 4.01
CA THR A 57 -13.64 5.66 2.64
C THR A 57 -12.91 4.79 1.62
N PHE A 58 -13.68 4.16 0.74
CA PHE A 58 -13.16 3.39 -0.39
C PHE A 58 -13.13 4.25 -1.65
N TYR A 59 -11.94 4.48 -2.19
CA TYR A 59 -11.76 5.06 -3.51
C TYR A 59 -11.70 3.92 -4.53
N VAL A 60 -12.55 3.97 -5.56
CA VAL A 60 -12.59 2.96 -6.63
C VAL A 60 -11.68 3.38 -7.77
N LEU A 61 -10.81 2.47 -8.21
CA LEU A 61 -9.81 2.71 -9.25
C LEU A 61 -10.00 1.75 -10.42
N ASN A 62 -9.37 2.06 -11.55
CA ASN A 62 -9.49 1.29 -12.79
C ASN A 62 -8.37 0.25 -12.98
N SER A 63 -7.30 0.30 -12.19
CA SER A 63 -6.16 -0.60 -12.30
C SER A 63 -5.35 -0.70 -11.01
N ILE A 64 -4.48 -1.72 -10.94
CA ILE A 64 -3.52 -1.82 -9.83
C ILE A 64 -2.54 -0.64 -9.83
N LEU A 65 -2.08 -0.22 -11.02
CA LEU A 65 -1.12 0.88 -11.14
C LEU A 65 -1.71 2.20 -10.64
N SER A 66 -2.95 2.51 -11.04
CA SER A 66 -3.65 3.70 -10.52
C SER A 66 -3.90 3.61 -9.01
N SER A 67 -4.05 2.41 -8.45
CA SER A 67 -4.24 2.23 -7.01
C SER A 67 -2.95 2.47 -6.23
N VAL A 68 -1.81 2.00 -6.76
CA VAL A 68 -0.49 2.30 -6.18
C VAL A 68 -0.21 3.80 -6.24
N ASP A 69 -0.42 4.44 -7.39
CA ASP A 69 -0.21 5.88 -7.57
C ASP A 69 -1.12 6.72 -6.66
N CYS A 70 -2.42 6.39 -6.60
CA CYS A 70 -3.37 7.07 -5.73
C CYS A 70 -3.01 6.92 -4.25
N CYS A 71 -2.71 5.68 -3.81
CA CYS A 71 -2.33 5.42 -2.42
C CYS A 71 -1.04 6.17 -2.03
N PHE A 72 -0.02 6.15 -2.89
CA PHE A 72 1.21 6.90 -2.68
C PHE A 72 0.95 8.40 -2.51
N LYS A 73 0.17 8.98 -3.42
CA LYS A 73 -0.18 10.41 -3.40
C LYS A 73 -0.98 10.78 -2.15
N ILE A 74 -1.92 9.95 -1.72
CA ILE A 74 -2.69 10.17 -0.49
C ILE A 74 -1.76 10.21 0.72
N ILE A 75 -0.84 9.24 0.83
CA ILE A 75 0.12 9.18 1.95
C ILE A 75 0.97 10.45 1.99
N HIS A 76 1.51 10.90 0.86
CA HIS A 76 2.31 12.14 0.79
C HIS A 76 1.48 13.40 1.03
N ALA A 77 0.31 13.52 0.40
CA ALA A 77 -0.55 14.70 0.50
C ALA A 77 -1.06 14.94 1.93
N LEU A 78 -1.29 13.86 2.68
CA LEU A 78 -1.75 13.89 4.06
C LEU A 78 -0.60 13.82 5.09
N ASN A 79 0.66 13.80 4.63
CA ASN A 79 1.86 13.65 5.47
C ASN A 79 1.76 12.44 6.43
N LEU A 80 1.28 11.32 5.90
CA LEU A 80 1.09 10.07 6.63
C LEU A 80 2.35 9.21 6.60
N GLN A 81 2.40 8.20 7.47
CA GLN A 81 3.46 7.20 7.45
C GLN A 81 3.12 6.08 6.47
N TYR A 82 4.14 5.48 5.86
CA TYR A 82 3.92 4.25 5.10
C TYR A 82 3.50 3.09 6.02
N PRO A 83 2.69 2.14 5.52
CA PRO A 83 2.43 0.91 6.23
C PRO A 83 3.73 0.19 6.61
N VAL A 84 3.89 -0.14 7.90
CA VAL A 84 5.13 -0.74 8.45
C VAL A 84 5.51 -2.05 7.77
N GLU A 85 4.50 -2.79 7.31
CA GLU A 85 4.63 -4.10 6.66
C GLU A 85 5.24 -4.01 5.25
N SER A 86 5.23 -2.83 4.63
CA SER A 86 5.69 -2.59 3.25
C SER A 86 6.59 -1.34 3.10
N LEU A 87 7.16 -0.86 4.20
CA LEU A 87 8.07 0.29 4.24
C LEU A 87 9.16 0.28 3.14
N PRO A 88 9.96 -0.80 2.96
CA PRO A 88 10.99 -0.82 1.92
C PRO A 88 10.41 -0.73 0.50
N ILE A 89 9.22 -1.30 0.26
CA ILE A 89 8.56 -1.26 -1.05
C ILE A 89 8.14 0.17 -1.37
N TRP A 90 7.53 0.87 -0.41
CA TRP A 90 7.15 2.27 -0.59
C TRP A 90 8.36 3.19 -0.74
N SER A 91 9.46 2.92 -0.03
CA SER A 91 10.72 3.65 -0.21
C SER A 91 11.30 3.45 -1.63
N PHE A 92 11.25 2.24 -2.16
CA PHE A 92 11.60 1.96 -3.55
C PHE A 92 10.71 2.73 -4.53
N VAL A 93 9.39 2.74 -4.32
CA VAL A 93 8.46 3.51 -5.15
C VAL A 93 8.78 5.00 -5.13
N GLN A 94 8.99 5.56 -3.94
CA GLN A 94 9.32 6.97 -3.74
C GLN A 94 10.61 7.37 -4.46
N LYS A 95 11.70 6.61 -4.26
CA LYS A 95 13.02 6.93 -4.78
C LYS A 95 13.15 6.58 -6.26
N GLY A 96 12.72 5.39 -6.67
CA GLY A 96 12.89 4.88 -8.03
C GLY A 96 11.93 5.47 -9.04
N PHE A 97 10.63 5.58 -8.70
CA PHE A 97 9.63 6.08 -9.64
C PHE A 97 9.36 7.58 -9.50
N TYR A 98 9.13 8.06 -8.28
CA TYR A 98 8.78 9.48 -8.07
C TYR A 98 10.00 10.39 -7.89
N LYS A 99 11.19 9.83 -7.60
CA LYS A 99 12.43 10.57 -7.34
C LYS A 99 12.28 11.63 -6.24
N ILE A 100 11.42 11.34 -5.25
CA ILE A 100 11.17 12.24 -4.11
C ILE A 100 12.15 11.88 -2.98
N LYS A 101 12.75 12.92 -2.38
CA LYS A 101 13.54 12.80 -1.15
C LYS A 101 12.90 13.65 -0.05
N THR A 102 12.81 13.08 1.15
CA THR A 102 12.27 13.77 2.32
C THR A 102 13.26 13.72 3.50
N PRO A 103 13.15 14.64 4.48
CA PRO A 103 13.97 14.58 5.69
C PRO A 103 13.73 13.33 6.56
N TRP A 104 12.62 12.62 6.33
CA TRP A 104 12.22 11.43 7.09
C TRP A 104 12.54 10.12 6.35
N ASP A 105 13.24 10.20 5.23
CA ASP A 105 13.60 9.01 4.45
C ASP A 105 14.45 8.06 5.28
N THR A 106 14.06 6.78 5.27
CA THR A 106 14.85 5.70 5.84
C THR A 106 15.61 4.99 4.72
N GLU A 107 16.89 4.69 4.97
CA GLU A 107 17.73 3.94 4.04
C GLU A 107 17.58 2.44 4.26
N TYR A 108 17.30 1.72 3.18
CA TYR A 108 17.21 0.26 3.17
C TYR A 108 18.23 -0.29 2.20
N VAL A 109 19.15 -1.13 2.69
CA VAL A 109 20.22 -1.73 1.86
C VAL A 109 19.64 -2.44 0.65
N CYS A 110 18.58 -3.22 0.81
CA CYS A 110 17.93 -3.93 -0.29
C CYS A 110 17.32 -3.01 -1.36
N VAL A 111 16.80 -1.85 -0.95
CA VAL A 111 16.24 -0.86 -1.88
C VAL A 111 17.37 -0.21 -2.67
N ASN A 112 18.45 0.20 -2.02
CA ASN A 112 19.58 0.85 -2.68
C ASN A 112 20.30 -0.11 -3.63
N SER A 113 20.46 -1.39 -3.26
CA SER A 113 20.99 -2.42 -4.16
C SER A 113 20.09 -2.58 -5.39
N LEU A 114 18.77 -2.69 -5.21
CA LEU A 114 17.84 -2.85 -6.33
C LEU A 114 17.82 -1.65 -7.26
N LEU A 115 17.86 -0.43 -6.71
CA LEU A 115 17.96 0.81 -7.51
C LEU A 115 19.24 0.81 -8.35
N SER A 116 20.37 0.45 -7.73
CA SER A 116 21.66 0.31 -8.44
C SER A 116 21.61 -0.74 -9.55
N ASP A 117 21.03 -1.92 -9.29
CA ASP A 117 20.91 -3.00 -10.27
C ASP A 117 20.03 -2.61 -11.47
N LEU A 118 19.00 -1.80 -11.21
CA LEU A 118 18.10 -1.28 -12.23
C LEU A 118 18.65 -0.02 -12.94
N GLY A 119 19.75 0.54 -12.46
CA GLY A 119 20.37 1.76 -13.01
C GLY A 119 19.51 3.02 -12.83
N ILE A 120 18.68 3.08 -11.78
CA ILE A 120 17.78 4.22 -11.48
C ILE A 120 18.09 4.90 -10.15
#